data_AF-A0A7X1XME7-F1
#
_entry.id   AF-A0A7X1XME7-F1
#
_cell.length_a   1.000
_cell.length_b   1.000
_cell.length_c   1.000
_cell.angle_alpha   90.00
_cell.angle_beta   90.00
_cell.angle_gamma   90.00
#
_symmetry.space_group_name_H-M   'P 1'
#
loop_
_entity.id
_entity.type
_entity.pdbx_description
1 polymer ?
#
loop_
_entity_poly.entity_id
_entity_poly.type
_entity_poly.pdbx_seq_one_letter_code
_entity_poly.pdbx_strand_id
1 'polypeptide(L)'
;AGYTGVEKREEHAGRHVIWQIAARRSTYKKHGKRSALYKAMRKIEKAKAQFRAKVEHPFRVIKRQFGYTKVRFRGLVKNTAQMVTLFALSNLWMARRYLLSSVGEVRP
;
A
#
# COMPACT_ATOMS: atom_id res chain seq x y z
N ALA A 1 -11.15 -10.15 2.26
CA ALA A 1 -12.47 -10.63 2.71
C ALA A 1 -12.94 -10.01 4.02
N GLY A 2 -12.05 -9.60 4.94
CA GLY A 2 -12.46 -9.06 6.26
C GLY A 2 -13.10 -7.66 6.27
N TYR A 3 -12.84 -6.84 5.24
CA TYR A 3 -13.43 -5.50 5.12
C TYR A 3 -14.64 -5.44 4.17
N THR A 4 -15.07 -6.57 3.59
CA THR A 4 -16.28 -6.58 2.75
C THR A 4 -17.50 -6.35 3.64
N GLY A 5 -18.34 -5.37 3.33
CA GLY A 5 -19.49 -5.01 4.18
C GLY A 5 -19.18 -3.93 5.21
N VAL A 6 -18.01 -3.27 5.14
CA VAL A 6 -17.66 -2.16 6.04
C VAL A 6 -18.68 -1.03 5.94
N GLU A 7 -19.24 -0.82 4.75
CA GLU A 7 -20.26 0.18 4.46
C GLU A 7 -21.57 -0.03 5.25
N LYS A 8 -21.79 -1.23 5.79
CA LYS A 8 -23.01 -1.60 6.52
C LYS A 8 -22.86 -1.53 8.04
N ARG A 9 -21.67 -1.17 8.56
CA ARG A 9 -21.42 -1.13 10.00
C ARG A 9 -22.03 0.12 10.62
N GLU A 10 -22.59 -0.01 11.82
CA GLU A 10 -23.18 1.11 12.57
C GLU A 10 -22.18 2.24 12.83
N GLU A 11 -20.90 1.90 13.04
CA GLU A 11 -19.78 2.85 13.18
C GLU A 11 -19.63 3.84 12.00
N HIS A 12 -20.23 3.52 10.86
CA HIS A 12 -20.16 4.32 9.64
C HIS A 12 -21.52 4.85 9.19
N ALA A 13 -22.57 4.71 10.03
CA ALA A 13 -23.86 5.34 9.81
C ALA A 13 -23.68 6.87 9.69
N GLY A 14 -24.22 7.47 8.64
CA GLY A 14 -24.12 8.91 8.36
C GLY A 14 -22.81 9.38 7.72
N ARG A 15 -21.84 8.50 7.43
CA ARG A 15 -20.60 8.88 6.72
C ARG A 15 -20.73 8.68 5.21
N HIS A 16 -20.58 9.75 4.44
CA HIS A 16 -20.50 9.69 2.99
C HIS A 16 -19.09 9.32 2.53
N VAL A 17 -18.79 8.02 2.50
CA VAL A 17 -17.48 7.47 2.09
C VAL A 17 -17.64 6.48 0.95
N ILE A 18 -16.82 6.62 -0.10
CA ILE A 18 -16.75 5.66 -1.20
C ILE A 18 -15.76 4.55 -0.84
N TRP A 19 -16.28 3.36 -0.53
CA TRP A 19 -15.46 2.21 -0.16
C TRP A 19 -14.95 1.45 -1.39
N GLN A 20 -13.65 1.52 -1.65
CA GLN A 20 -12.99 0.78 -2.73
C GLN A 20 -12.35 -0.51 -2.22
N ILE A 21 -13.19 -1.48 -1.84
CA ILE A 21 -12.75 -2.79 -1.34
C ILE A 21 -12.50 -3.74 -2.52
N ALA A 22 -11.46 -4.57 -2.41
CA ALA A 22 -11.17 -5.60 -3.40
C ALA A 22 -12.30 -6.65 -3.44
N ALA A 23 -12.85 -6.89 -4.64
CA ALA A 23 -13.94 -7.83 -4.84
C ALA A 23 -13.47 -9.29 -4.79
N ARG A 24 -14.33 -10.20 -4.33
CA ARG A 24 -14.04 -11.64 -4.37
C ARG A 24 -14.08 -12.13 -5.81
N ARG A 25 -13.16 -13.02 -6.20
CA ARG A 25 -13.13 -13.57 -7.57
C ARG A 25 -14.45 -14.22 -8.00
N SER A 26 -15.18 -14.83 -7.07
CA SER A 26 -16.47 -15.47 -7.32
C SER A 26 -17.56 -14.51 -7.76
N THR A 27 -17.56 -13.24 -7.31
CA THR A 27 -18.66 -12.31 -7.59
C THR A 27 -18.72 -11.88 -9.04
N TYR A 28 -17.58 -11.75 -9.71
CA TYR A 28 -17.56 -11.35 -11.13
C TYR A 28 -17.36 -12.51 -12.10
N LYS A 29 -16.88 -13.69 -11.64
CA LYS A 29 -16.74 -14.90 -12.48
C LYS A 29 -18.07 -15.33 -13.12
N LYS A 30 -19.21 -15.01 -12.49
CA LYS A 30 -20.57 -15.31 -12.99
C LYS A 30 -20.91 -14.66 -14.33
N HIS A 31 -20.27 -13.54 -14.69
CA HIS A 31 -20.56 -12.84 -15.94
C HIS A 31 -19.94 -13.51 -17.19
N GLY A 32 -19.19 -14.61 -17.03
CA GLY A 32 -18.54 -15.33 -18.13
C GLY A 32 -17.26 -14.64 -18.62
N LYS A 33 -16.18 -15.40 -18.85
CA LYS A 33 -14.85 -14.83 -19.16
C LYS A 33 -14.79 -13.98 -20.44
N ARG A 34 -15.69 -14.24 -21.41
CA ARG A 34 -15.76 -13.51 -22.69
C ARG A 34 -16.55 -12.20 -22.58
N SER A 35 -17.35 -12.02 -21.54
CA SER A 35 -18.18 -10.82 -21.35
C SER A 35 -17.33 -9.56 -21.14
N ALA A 36 -17.79 -8.45 -21.73
CA ALA A 36 -17.20 -7.12 -21.52
C ALA A 36 -17.21 -6.72 -20.04
N LEU A 37 -18.30 -7.05 -19.32
CA LEU A 37 -18.44 -6.77 -17.88
C LEU A 37 -17.35 -7.48 -17.06
N TYR A 38 -17.09 -8.76 -17.35
CA TYR A 38 -16.03 -9.52 -16.68
C TYR A 38 -14.65 -8.87 -16.88
N LYS A 39 -14.34 -8.45 -18.12
CA LYS A 39 -13.06 -7.81 -18.46
C LYS A 39 -12.91 -6.46 -17.76
N ALA A 40 -13.97 -5.65 -17.73
CA ALA A 40 -13.98 -4.35 -17.05
C ALA A 40 -13.72 -4.51 -15.54
N MET A 41 -14.49 -5.37 -14.87
CA MET A 41 -14.31 -5.64 -13.43
C MET A 41 -12.91 -6.14 -13.12
N ARG A 42 -12.36 -7.04 -13.95
CA ARG A 42 -10.98 -7.53 -13.79
C ARG A 42 -9.94 -6.41 -13.90
N LYS A 43 -10.12 -5.44 -14.80
CA LYS A 43 -9.23 -4.28 -14.92
C LYS A 43 -9.27 -3.42 -13.66
N ILE A 44 -10.47 -3.15 -13.12
CA ILE A 44 -10.64 -2.38 -11.87
C ILE A 44 -9.93 -3.07 -10.71
N GLU A 45 -10.14 -4.37 -10.52
CA GLU A 45 -9.49 -5.11 -9.44
C GLU A 45 -7.97 -5.21 -9.61
N LYS A 46 -7.47 -5.29 -10.86
CA LYS A 46 -6.04 -5.19 -11.15
C LYS A 46 -5.48 -3.83 -10.73
N ALA A 47 -6.17 -2.73 -11.04
CA ALA A 47 -5.74 -1.40 -10.66
C ALA A 47 -5.69 -1.23 -9.13
N LYS A 48 -6.71 -1.70 -8.41
CA LYS A 48 -6.71 -1.74 -6.93
C LYS A 48 -5.51 -2.51 -6.38
N ALA A 49 -5.20 -3.68 -6.95
CA ALA A 49 -4.04 -4.47 -6.55
C ALA A 49 -2.70 -3.79 -6.85
N GLN A 50 -2.57 -3.10 -7.99
CA GLN A 50 -1.38 -2.33 -8.33
C GLN A 50 -1.15 -1.18 -7.36
N PHE A 51 -2.21 -0.45 -7.00
CA PHE A 51 -2.12 0.60 -5.98
C PHE A 51 -1.65 0.04 -4.63
N ARG A 52 -2.23 -1.08 -4.19
CA ARG A 52 -1.79 -1.77 -2.97
C ARG A 52 -0.32 -2.15 -3.01
N ALA A 53 0.14 -2.73 -4.11
CA ALA A 53 1.55 -3.11 -4.24
C ALA A 53 2.50 -1.91 -4.11
N LYS A 54 2.11 -0.74 -4.63
CA LYS A 54 2.89 0.51 -4.45
C LYS A 54 2.95 0.93 -2.99
N VAL A 55 1.83 0.88 -2.26
CA VAL A 55 1.78 1.28 -0.83
C VAL A 55 2.49 0.27 0.06
N GLU A 56 2.40 -1.03 -0.24
CA GLU A 56 3.05 -2.10 0.53
C GLU A 56 4.59 -2.10 0.35
N HIS A 57 5.10 -1.49 -0.72
CA HIS A 57 6.53 -1.45 -1.02
C HIS A 57 7.37 -0.68 0.03
N PRO A 58 7.05 0.57 0.41
CA PRO A 58 7.71 1.26 1.52
C PRO A 58 7.70 0.46 2.83
N PHE A 59 6.58 -0.17 3.20
CA PHE A 59 6.52 -1.01 4.41
C PHE A 59 7.48 -2.20 4.34
N ARG A 60 7.62 -2.82 3.17
CA ARG A 60 8.61 -3.89 2.97
C ARG A 60 10.03 -3.36 3.18
N VAL A 61 10.34 -2.19 2.62
CA VAL A 61 11.66 -1.56 2.78
C VAL A 61 11.96 -1.29 4.25
N ILE A 62 11.04 -0.65 4.96
CA ILE A 62 11.16 -0.37 6.39
C ILE A 62 11.37 -1.66 7.21
N LYS A 63 10.59 -2.71 6.94
CA LYS A 63 10.69 -3.97 7.71
C LYS A 63 11.91 -4.82 7.37
N ARG A 64 12.32 -4.86 6.10
CA ARG A 64 13.37 -5.77 5.62
C ARG A 64 14.73 -5.12 5.47
N GLN A 65 14.81 -3.91 4.91
CA GLN A 65 16.08 -3.20 4.73
C GLN A 65 16.48 -2.45 6.01
N PHE A 66 15.53 -1.77 6.67
CA PHE A 66 15.80 -1.04 7.91
C PHE A 66 15.54 -1.86 9.19
N GLY A 67 15.06 -3.10 9.06
CA GLY A 67 14.91 -4.04 10.19
C GLY A 67 13.84 -3.65 11.22
N TYR A 68 12.91 -2.76 10.89
CA TYR A 68 11.86 -2.31 11.81
C TYR A 68 10.79 -3.39 12.01
N THR A 69 11.07 -4.34 12.90
CA THR A 69 10.17 -5.47 13.21
C THR A 69 9.46 -5.31 14.55
N LYS A 70 10.04 -4.56 15.49
CA LYS A 70 9.50 -4.23 16.81
C LYS A 70 9.78 -2.77 17.16
N VAL A 71 8.93 -2.20 18.02
CA VAL A 71 9.18 -0.89 18.64
C VAL A 71 10.41 -0.94 19.52
N ARG A 72 11.28 0.08 19.45
CA ARG A 72 12.54 0.12 20.20
C ARG A 72 12.46 1.01 21.43
N PHE A 73 11.67 2.08 21.37
CA PHE A 73 11.65 3.11 22.40
C PHE A 73 10.49 2.93 23.38
N ARG A 74 10.68 3.39 24.61
CA ARG A 74 9.58 3.56 25.58
C ARG A 74 8.81 4.83 25.24
N GLY A 75 7.51 4.69 24.98
CA GLY A 75 6.59 5.80 24.68
C GLY A 75 6.25 5.95 23.20
N LEU A 76 5.01 6.39 22.92
CA LEU A 76 4.48 6.52 21.56
C LEU A 76 5.21 7.60 20.75
N VAL A 77 5.50 8.76 21.36
CA VAL A 77 6.14 9.90 20.68
C VAL A 77 7.46 9.50 20.01
N LYS A 78 8.34 8.79 20.74
CA LYS A 78 9.64 8.36 20.23
C LYS A 78 9.52 7.32 19.12
N ASN A 79 8.55 6.41 19.21
CA ASN A 79 8.30 5.42 18.15
C ASN A 79 7.68 6.05 16.91
N THR A 80 6.79 7.03 17.05
CA THR A 80 6.22 7.78 15.93
C THR A 80 7.31 8.57 15.21
N ALA A 81 8.17 9.27 15.94
CA ALA A 81 9.31 9.97 15.36
C ALA A 81 10.24 9.00 14.59
N GLN A 82 10.57 7.84 15.17
CA GLN A 82 11.34 6.81 14.49
C GLN A 82 10.67 6.34 13.18
N MET A 83 9.36 6.08 13.21
CA MET A 83 8.62 5.62 12.05
C MET A 83 8.62 6.68 10.94
N VAL A 84 8.35 7.95 11.26
CA VAL A 84 8.38 9.06 10.30
C VAL A 84 9.75 9.18 9.64
N THR A 85 10.83 9.13 10.43
CA THR A 85 12.20 9.14 9.91
C THR A 85 12.47 7.95 8.98
N LEU A 86 12.03 6.74 9.33
CA LEU A 86 12.20 5.55 8.49
C LEU A 86 11.43 5.66 7.17
N PHE A 87 10.26 6.29 7.15
CA PHE A 87 9.54 6.58 5.90
C PHE A 87 10.30 7.57 5.02
N ALA A 88 10.85 8.64 5.60
CA ALA A 88 11.69 9.59 4.85
C ALA A 88 12.93 8.89 4.25
N LEU A 89 13.64 8.08 5.04
CA LEU A 89 14.79 7.30 4.58
C LEU A 89 14.41 6.25 3.53
N SER A 90 13.22 5.66 3.63
CA SER A 90 12.72 4.71 2.64
C SER A 90 12.47 5.38 1.29
N ASN A 91 12.00 6.63 1.27
CA ASN A 91 11.88 7.40 0.03
C ASN A 91 13.24 7.59 -0.65
N LEU A 92 14.28 7.96 0.12
CA LEU A 92 15.65 8.07 -0.40
C LEU A 92 16.17 6.72 -0.91
N TRP A 93 15.95 5.64 -0.15
CA TRP A 93 16.36 4.30 -0.55
C TRP A 93 15.69 3.85 -1.86
N MET A 94 14.41 4.18 -2.06
CA MET A 94 13.69 3.87 -3.31
C MET A 94 14.20 4.72 -4.47
N ALA A 95 14.55 5.99 -4.23
CA ALA A 95 15.10 6.89 -5.24
C ALA A 95 16.60 6.66 -5.53
N ARG A 96 17.29 5.80 -4.77
CA ARG A 96 18.75 5.61 -4.83
C ARG A 96 19.32 5.43 -6.23
N ARG A 97 18.62 4.73 -7.13
CA ARG A 97 19.11 4.49 -8.51
C ARG A 97 19.23 5.80 -9.27
N TYR A 98 18.25 6.69 -9.12
CA TYR A 98 18.24 8.01 -9.74
C TYR A 98 19.23 8.94 -9.06
N LEU A 99 19.27 8.94 -7.72
CA LEU A 99 20.19 9.77 -6.95
C LEU A 99 21.66 9.41 -7.23
N LEU A 100 22.00 8.12 -7.23
CA LEU A 100 23.37 7.68 -7.50
C LEU A 100 23.76 7.85 -8.98
N SER A 101 22.81 7.81 -9.92
CA SER A 101 23.12 8.14 -11.32
C SER A 101 23.42 9.62 -11.55
N SER A 102 22.97 10.50 -10.65
CA SER A 102 23.24 11.95 -10.72
C SER A 102 24.46 12.38 -9.92
N VAL A 103 25.04 11.51 -9.11
CA VAL A 103 26.28 11.80 -8.36
C VAL A 103 27.45 11.54 -9.31
N GLY A 104 28.07 12.62 -9.78
CA GLY A 104 29.35 12.55 -10.51
C GLY A 104 30.42 11.87 -9.66
N GLU A 105 31.51 11.42 -10.29
CA GLU A 105 32.59 10.70 -9.61
C GLU A 105 32.98 11.39 -8.30
N VAL A 106 32.91 10.63 -7.20
CA VAL A 106 33.44 11.06 -5.91
C VAL A 106 34.93 11.26 -6.13
N ARG A 107 35.38 12.52 -6.12
CA ARG A 107 36.81 12.81 -6.24
C ARG A 107 37.54 12.08 -5.10
N PRO A 108 38.62 11.34 -5.41
CA PRO A 108 39.34 10.52 -4.45
C PRO A 108 39.93 11.33 -3.29
#